data_AF-A0A7C5TD15-F1
#
_entry.id   AF-A0A7C5TD15-F1
#
_cell.length_a   1.000
_cell.length_b   1.000
_cell.length_c   1.000
_cell.angle_alpha   90.00
_cell.angle_beta   90.00
_cell.angle_gamma   90.00
#
_symmetry.space_group_name_H-M   'P 1'
#
loop_
_entity.id
_entity.type
_entity.pdbx_description
1 polymer ?
#
loop_
_entity_poly.entity_id
_entity_poly.type
_entity_poly.pdbx_seq_one_letter_code
_entity_poly.pdbx_strand_id
1 'polypeptide(L)'
;MSVFLRFLKKGGYFSSLVIGVRLVGYVRTSDDDRDGGGQEFAIYKWAGERGHQVLEVFRDIGVSGVTPPDARPGWVRLMERLGDADGIIVESLDRISRDPGQLRNVIDEFRGMGKVIMSVREDWATLLFRNNDPVSQLLLNVVSWLVEQERKAASERTKEKLAKLRAEGKRLGRPPKWNNGIKQQLIQLVERGLTLKEACRIVGVNYGTALRYLSNDPEYLKAKYTARLSRLIRMQELNKTQLTTETLKTNNVEDLN
;
A
#
# COMPACT_ATOMS: atom_id res chain seq x y z
N MET A 1 8.08 -23.62 -57.54
CA MET A 1 8.82 -22.95 -56.44
C MET A 1 8.05 -21.83 -55.72
N SER A 2 7.06 -21.15 -56.33
CA SER A 2 6.37 -20.00 -55.69
C SER A 2 5.22 -20.37 -54.73
N VAL A 3 4.53 -21.51 -54.93
CA VAL A 3 3.39 -21.92 -54.08
C VAL A 3 3.84 -22.55 -52.74
N PHE A 4 4.98 -23.25 -52.75
CA PHE A 4 5.54 -23.92 -51.57
C PHE A 4 6.07 -22.93 -50.51
N LEU A 5 6.67 -21.81 -50.93
CA LEU A 5 7.07 -20.73 -50.02
C LEU A 5 5.88 -20.00 -49.38
N ARG A 6 4.72 -19.98 -50.03
CA ARG A 6 3.51 -19.34 -49.47
C ARG A 6 2.87 -20.19 -48.36
N PHE A 7 3.13 -21.50 -48.35
CA PHE A 7 2.64 -22.43 -47.33
C PHE A 7 3.46 -22.34 -46.02
N LEU A 8 4.76 -22.08 -46.11
CA LEU A 8 5.66 -21.92 -44.96
C LEU A 8 5.43 -20.65 -44.13
N LYS A 9 4.75 -19.62 -44.67
CA LYS A 9 4.36 -18.43 -43.90
C LYS A 9 3.08 -18.62 -43.07
N LYS A 10 2.30 -19.69 -43.31
CA LYS A 10 1.01 -19.93 -42.62
C LYS A 10 1.02 -21.11 -41.62
N GLY A 11 2.08 -21.92 -41.60
CA GLY A 11 2.23 -23.02 -40.65
C GLY A 11 3.51 -22.85 -39.84
N GLY A 12 3.37 -22.76 -38.51
CA GLY A 12 4.44 -22.52 -37.54
C GLY A 12 5.54 -23.58 -37.50
N TYR A 13 6.39 -23.60 -38.51
CA TYR A 13 7.69 -24.28 -38.51
C TYR A 13 8.79 -23.22 -38.72
N PHE A 14 9.10 -22.46 -37.67
CA PHE A 14 10.34 -21.70 -37.63
C PHE A 14 11.49 -22.67 -37.31
N SER A 15 11.98 -23.33 -38.36
CA SER A 15 13.23 -24.09 -38.34
C SER A 15 14.40 -23.12 -38.18
N SER A 16 15.13 -23.26 -37.07
CA SER A 16 16.59 -23.07 -36.91
C SER A 16 17.31 -22.00 -37.75
N LEU A 17 16.75 -20.80 -37.87
CA LEU A 17 17.47 -19.58 -38.22
C LEU A 17 17.06 -18.55 -37.16
N VAL A 18 18.01 -18.09 -36.34
CA VAL A 18 17.76 -17.11 -35.28
C VAL A 18 17.31 -15.81 -35.93
N ILE A 19 16.00 -15.65 -36.07
CA ILE A 19 15.40 -14.37 -36.44
C ILE A 19 15.35 -13.58 -35.16
N GLY A 20 16.23 -12.58 -35.07
CA GLY A 20 16.18 -11.58 -34.01
C GLY A 20 14.80 -10.94 -33.96
N VAL A 21 14.07 -11.16 -32.86
CA VAL A 21 12.82 -10.45 -32.58
C VAL A 21 13.10 -9.01 -32.11
N ARG A 22 12.15 -8.12 -32.38
CA ARG A 22 12.16 -6.71 -31.98
C ARG A 22 11.43 -6.58 -30.64
N LEU A 23 12.10 -6.07 -29.62
CA LEU A 23 11.58 -6.01 -28.26
C LEU A 23 11.56 -4.55 -27.76
N VAL A 24 10.58 -4.23 -26.92
CA VAL A 24 10.59 -2.99 -26.14
C VAL A 24 11.03 -3.31 -24.72
N GLY A 25 12.05 -2.62 -24.22
CA GLY A 25 12.53 -2.81 -22.86
C GLY A 25 11.65 -2.11 -21.83
N TYR A 26 11.50 -2.73 -20.67
CA TYR A 26 10.84 -2.12 -19.52
C TYR A 26 11.67 -2.25 -18.26
N VAL A 27 11.86 -1.12 -17.59
CA VAL A 27 12.63 -1.01 -16.34
C VAL A 27 11.75 -0.37 -15.27
N ARG A 28 11.73 -0.99 -14.08
CA ARG A 28 11.04 -0.45 -12.91
C ARG A 28 11.97 -0.46 -11.70
N THR A 29 12.09 0.67 -11.02
CA THR A 29 12.79 0.75 -9.73
C THR A 29 11.85 1.21 -8.62
N SER A 30 12.03 0.67 -7.42
CA SER A 30 11.51 1.29 -6.19
C SER A 30 12.48 2.38 -5.73
N ASP A 31 12.03 3.26 -4.83
CA ASP A 31 12.70 4.50 -4.37
C ASP A 31 14.21 4.44 -4.01
N ASP A 32 14.79 3.25 -3.86
CA ASP A 32 16.21 3.05 -3.54
C ASP A 32 17.15 3.04 -4.77
N ASP A 33 16.65 2.85 -5.99
CA ASP A 33 17.48 2.65 -7.19
C ASP A 33 17.27 3.79 -8.20
N ARG A 34 18.18 4.78 -8.15
CA ARG A 34 17.98 6.14 -8.70
C ARG A 34 18.17 6.27 -10.22
N ASP A 35 18.68 5.25 -10.91
CA ASP A 35 18.94 5.34 -12.36
C ASP A 35 18.33 4.18 -13.19
N GLY A 36 18.09 3.01 -12.58
CA GLY A 36 17.64 1.82 -13.31
C GLY A 36 18.66 1.31 -14.33
N GLY A 37 19.89 1.85 -14.34
CA GLY A 37 20.89 1.62 -15.38
C GLY A 37 21.38 0.18 -15.43
N GLY A 38 21.47 -0.48 -14.27
CA GLY A 38 21.85 -1.90 -14.18
C GLY A 38 20.84 -2.83 -14.86
N GLN A 39 19.54 -2.53 -14.76
CA GLN A 39 18.49 -3.32 -15.40
C GLN A 39 18.51 -3.14 -16.91
N GLU A 40 18.67 -1.92 -17.37
CA GLU A 40 18.76 -1.60 -18.80
C GLU A 40 19.99 -2.24 -19.45
N PHE A 41 21.15 -2.18 -18.79
CA PHE A 41 22.35 -2.87 -19.25
C PHE A 41 22.13 -4.38 -19.37
N ALA A 42 21.48 -5.00 -18.38
CA ALA A 42 21.17 -6.43 -18.41
C ALA A 42 20.27 -6.79 -19.60
N ILE A 43 19.25 -5.97 -19.88
CA ILE A 43 18.34 -6.14 -21.02
C ILE A 43 19.11 -6.08 -22.35
N TYR A 44 19.91 -5.03 -22.57
CA TYR A 44 20.68 -4.88 -23.82
C TYR A 44 21.71 -6.00 -24.01
N LYS A 45 22.41 -6.36 -22.93
CA LYS A 45 23.39 -7.46 -22.97
C LYS A 45 22.72 -8.78 -23.36
N TRP A 46 21.64 -9.14 -22.67
CA TRP A 46 20.91 -10.38 -22.93
C TRP A 46 20.34 -10.44 -24.35
N ALA A 47 19.77 -9.32 -24.82
CA ALA A 47 19.22 -9.21 -26.17
C ALA A 47 20.31 -9.33 -27.24
N GLY A 48 21.44 -8.62 -27.06
CA GLY A 48 22.57 -8.66 -27.99
C GLY A 48 23.21 -10.04 -28.11
N GLU A 49 23.40 -10.75 -26.99
CA GLU A 49 23.93 -12.12 -26.97
C GLU A 49 23.06 -13.12 -27.74
N ARG A 50 21.76 -12.84 -27.89
CA ARG A 50 20.77 -13.70 -28.56
C ARG A 50 20.33 -13.17 -29.92
N GLY A 51 20.92 -12.07 -30.38
CA GLY A 51 20.60 -11.45 -31.67
C GLY A 51 19.24 -10.75 -31.71
N HIS A 52 18.65 -10.42 -30.57
CA HIS A 52 17.41 -9.64 -30.47
C HIS A 52 17.69 -8.14 -30.58
N GLN A 53 16.73 -7.38 -31.12
CA GLN A 53 16.83 -5.93 -31.21
C GLN A 53 15.95 -5.28 -30.15
N VAL A 54 16.54 -4.45 -29.28
CA VAL A 54 15.76 -3.59 -28.35
C VAL A 54 15.50 -2.25 -29.05
N LEU A 55 14.23 -1.91 -29.27
CA LEU A 55 13.82 -0.70 -29.98
C LEU A 55 13.94 0.55 -29.12
N GLU A 56 13.43 0.46 -27.90
CA GLU A 56 13.36 1.54 -26.93
C GLU A 56 13.16 0.93 -25.54
N VAL A 57 13.59 1.64 -24.49
CA VAL A 57 13.43 1.22 -23.10
C VAL A 57 12.60 2.25 -22.36
N PHE A 58 11.46 1.83 -21.81
CA PHE A 58 10.61 2.67 -20.96
C PHE A 58 10.90 2.42 -19.49
N ARG A 59 10.86 3.49 -18.70
CA ARG A 59 11.26 3.49 -17.29
C ARG A 59 10.15 4.02 -16.39
N ASP A 60 9.93 3.33 -15.28
CA ASP A 60 9.11 3.78 -14.14
C ASP A 60 10.00 3.78 -12.88
N ILE A 61 10.52 4.97 -12.54
CA ILE A 61 11.43 5.19 -11.40
C ILE A 61 10.63 5.59 -10.17
N GLY A 62 10.93 4.98 -9.01
CA GLY A 62 10.22 5.24 -7.75
C GLY A 62 8.79 4.66 -7.72
N VAL A 63 8.48 3.71 -8.59
CA VAL A 63 7.14 3.10 -8.67
C VAL A 63 7.15 1.72 -8.01
N SER A 64 6.24 1.52 -7.05
CA SER A 64 6.10 0.24 -6.36
C SER A 64 5.59 -0.87 -7.27
N GLY A 65 6.10 -2.09 -7.10
CA GLY A 65 5.69 -3.28 -7.87
C GLY A 65 4.28 -3.79 -7.58
N VAL A 66 3.56 -3.19 -6.61
CA VAL A 66 2.12 -3.45 -6.38
C VAL A 66 1.22 -2.50 -7.16
N THR A 67 1.76 -1.38 -7.68
CA THR A 67 0.99 -0.45 -8.50
C THR A 67 0.63 -1.15 -9.82
N PRO A 68 -0.65 -1.21 -10.22
CA PRO A 68 -1.06 -1.84 -11.48
C PRO A 68 -0.30 -1.27 -12.69
N PRO A 69 0.12 -2.09 -13.69
CA PRO A 69 0.89 -1.63 -14.83
C PRO A 69 0.21 -0.50 -15.63
N ASP A 70 -1.10 -0.58 -15.83
CA ASP A 70 -1.95 0.43 -16.50
C ASP A 70 -1.95 1.80 -15.80
N ALA A 71 -1.64 1.85 -14.50
CA ALA A 71 -1.52 3.10 -13.76
C ALA A 71 -0.11 3.73 -13.85
N ARG A 72 0.83 3.10 -14.57
CA ARG A 72 2.24 3.56 -14.62
C ARG A 72 2.53 4.29 -15.94
N PRO A 73 3.05 5.54 -15.88
CA PRO A 73 3.31 6.32 -17.09
C PRO A 73 4.28 5.63 -18.07
N GLY A 74 5.32 4.96 -17.58
CA GLY A 74 6.30 4.26 -18.42
C GLY A 74 5.67 3.05 -19.13
N TRP A 75 4.86 2.28 -18.42
CA TRP A 75 4.12 1.16 -19.01
C TRP A 75 3.12 1.60 -20.09
N VAL A 76 2.37 2.68 -19.85
CA VAL A 76 1.41 3.20 -20.84
C VAL A 76 2.13 3.59 -22.15
N ARG A 77 3.25 4.31 -22.07
CA ARG A 77 4.04 4.66 -23.26
C ARG A 77 4.65 3.43 -23.95
N LEU A 78 5.04 2.41 -23.17
CA LEU A 78 5.50 1.14 -23.72
C LEU A 78 4.41 0.46 -24.56
N MET A 79 3.16 0.47 -24.09
CA MET A 79 2.03 -0.12 -24.80
C MET A 79 1.76 0.61 -26.13
N GLU A 80 1.94 1.93 -26.17
CA GLU A 80 1.85 2.71 -27.42
C GLU A 80 2.94 2.31 -28.43
N ARG A 81 4.16 2.02 -27.96
CA ARG A 81 5.29 1.59 -28.81
C ARG A 81 5.20 0.13 -29.26
N LEU A 82 4.40 -0.69 -28.58
CA LEU A 82 4.34 -2.14 -28.74
C LEU A 82 3.88 -2.59 -30.15
N GLY A 83 3.18 -1.74 -30.89
CA GLY A 83 2.70 -2.01 -32.25
C GLY A 83 3.80 -2.51 -33.19
N ASP A 84 4.98 -1.87 -33.17
CA ASP A 84 6.11 -2.18 -34.07
C ASP A 84 7.08 -3.25 -33.53
N ALA A 85 6.83 -3.75 -32.32
CA ALA A 85 7.65 -4.76 -31.67
C ALA A 85 6.97 -6.12 -31.66
N ASP A 86 7.74 -7.19 -31.59
CA ASP A 86 7.24 -8.55 -31.38
C ASP A 86 6.87 -8.80 -29.92
N GLY A 87 7.36 -7.99 -28.98
CA GLY A 87 7.12 -8.16 -27.56
C GLY A 87 7.86 -7.18 -26.66
N ILE A 88 7.90 -7.50 -25.37
CA ILE A 88 8.65 -6.75 -24.36
C ILE A 88 9.75 -7.59 -23.74
N ILE A 89 10.75 -6.92 -23.18
CA ILE A 89 11.79 -7.52 -22.37
C ILE A 89 11.94 -6.78 -21.04
N VAL A 90 12.03 -7.53 -19.96
CA VAL A 90 12.26 -7.05 -18.59
C VAL A 90 13.45 -7.76 -17.97
N GLU A 91 14.08 -7.13 -16.98
CA GLU A 91 15.14 -7.78 -16.21
C GLU A 91 14.61 -8.98 -15.40
N SER A 92 13.42 -8.84 -14.83
CA SER A 92 12.70 -9.90 -14.14
C SER A 92 11.18 -9.68 -14.15
N LEU A 93 10.37 -10.73 -14.01
CA LEU A 93 8.90 -10.64 -14.03
C LEU A 93 8.34 -9.75 -12.89
N ASP A 94 9.06 -9.63 -11.77
CA ASP A 94 8.68 -8.74 -10.66
C ASP A 94 8.81 -7.22 -11.00
N ARG A 95 9.43 -6.89 -12.15
CA ARG A 95 9.38 -5.54 -12.72
C ARG A 95 8.01 -5.23 -13.30
N ILE A 96 7.37 -6.23 -13.90
CA ILE A 96 5.99 -6.11 -14.42
C ILE A 96 5.02 -6.03 -13.23
N SER A 97 4.98 -7.03 -12.36
CA SER A 97 4.09 -7.01 -11.20
C SER A 97 4.56 -7.96 -10.10
N ARG A 98 4.38 -7.55 -8.83
CA ARG A 98 4.52 -8.44 -7.66
C ARG A 98 3.22 -9.16 -7.29
N ASP A 99 2.10 -8.75 -7.88
CA ASP A 99 0.82 -9.47 -7.75
C ASP A 99 0.66 -10.47 -8.92
N PRO A 100 0.49 -11.78 -8.64
CA PRO A 100 0.35 -12.80 -9.67
C PRO A 100 -0.90 -12.64 -10.54
N GLY A 101 -1.99 -12.09 -10.00
CA GLY A 101 -3.22 -11.86 -10.77
C GLY A 101 -3.03 -10.76 -11.81
N GLN A 102 -2.41 -9.66 -11.40
CA GLN A 102 -1.98 -8.58 -12.30
C GLN A 102 -1.00 -9.08 -13.37
N LEU A 103 0.00 -9.90 -12.97
CA LEU A 103 0.93 -10.49 -13.93
C LEU A 103 0.19 -11.36 -14.95
N ARG A 104 -0.74 -12.21 -14.49
CA ARG A 104 -1.57 -13.04 -15.38
C ARG A 104 -2.38 -12.20 -16.37
N ASN A 105 -2.99 -11.11 -15.93
CA ASN A 105 -3.75 -10.23 -16.82
C ASN A 105 -2.86 -9.66 -17.94
N VAL A 106 -1.64 -9.22 -17.60
CA VAL A 106 -0.66 -8.75 -18.60
C VAL A 106 -0.29 -9.87 -19.58
N ILE A 107 -0.10 -11.08 -19.09
CA ILE A 107 0.22 -12.24 -19.94
C ILE A 107 -0.92 -12.52 -20.92
N ASP A 108 -2.16 -12.52 -20.45
CA ASP A 108 -3.34 -12.76 -21.28
C ASP A 108 -3.55 -11.64 -22.31
N GLU A 109 -3.29 -10.38 -21.93
CA GLU A 109 -3.33 -9.21 -22.82
C GLU A 109 -2.29 -9.34 -23.95
N PHE A 110 -1.03 -9.61 -23.61
CA PHE A 110 0.05 -9.79 -24.59
C PHE A 110 -0.21 -10.98 -25.53
N ARG A 111 -0.75 -12.08 -25.00
CA ARG A 111 -1.17 -13.22 -25.82
C ARG A 111 -2.31 -12.85 -26.77
N GLY A 112 -3.29 -12.08 -26.31
CA GLY A 112 -4.38 -11.56 -27.17
C GLY A 112 -3.86 -10.74 -28.35
N MET A 113 -2.76 -10.00 -28.15
CA MET A 113 -2.10 -9.21 -29.20
C MET A 113 -1.08 -9.99 -30.03
N GLY A 114 -0.78 -11.26 -29.69
CA GLY A 114 0.29 -12.03 -30.33
C GLY A 114 1.70 -11.52 -30.04
N LYS A 115 1.88 -10.85 -28.90
CA LYS A 115 3.14 -10.28 -28.43
C LYS A 115 3.78 -11.21 -27.39
N VAL A 116 5.11 -11.25 -27.36
CA VAL A 116 5.88 -12.05 -26.37
C VAL A 116 6.30 -11.21 -25.17
N ILE A 117 6.48 -11.85 -24.03
CA ILE A 117 7.13 -11.26 -22.85
C ILE A 117 8.43 -12.03 -22.63
N MET A 118 9.55 -11.34 -22.45
CA MET A 118 10.84 -11.96 -22.17
C MET A 118 11.40 -11.43 -20.86
N SER A 119 12.05 -12.31 -20.10
CA SER A 119 12.73 -11.97 -18.85
C SER A 119 14.19 -12.39 -18.92
N VAL A 120 15.09 -11.50 -18.49
CA VAL A 120 16.52 -11.79 -18.41
C VAL A 120 16.80 -12.86 -17.36
N ARG A 121 16.19 -12.75 -16.15
CA ARG A 121 16.37 -13.75 -15.08
C ARG A 121 15.56 -15.02 -15.31
N GLU A 122 14.33 -14.88 -15.79
CA GLU A 122 13.43 -15.99 -16.03
C GLU A 122 13.42 -16.37 -17.52
N ASP A 123 14.58 -16.67 -18.11
CA ASP A 123 14.72 -17.01 -19.54
C ASP A 123 13.82 -18.21 -19.93
N TRP A 124 13.63 -19.15 -19.01
CA TRP A 124 12.69 -20.28 -19.16
C TRP A 124 11.24 -19.83 -19.42
N ALA A 125 10.86 -18.66 -18.93
CA ALA A 125 9.51 -18.12 -19.07
C ALA A 125 9.20 -17.73 -20.52
N THR A 126 10.21 -17.54 -21.39
CA THR A 126 10.01 -17.32 -22.84
C THR A 126 9.13 -18.42 -23.46
N LEU A 127 9.19 -19.64 -22.94
CA LEU A 127 8.34 -20.77 -23.37
C LEU A 127 6.88 -20.63 -22.91
N LEU A 128 6.58 -19.85 -21.88
CA LEU A 128 5.20 -19.56 -21.43
C LEU A 128 4.48 -18.60 -22.37
N PHE A 129 5.21 -17.76 -23.10
CA PHE A 129 4.67 -16.63 -23.86
C PHE A 129 4.56 -16.91 -25.36
N ARG A 130 4.84 -18.14 -25.80
CA ARG A 130 4.59 -18.54 -27.19
C ARG A 130 3.09 -18.65 -27.43
N ASN A 131 2.60 -17.79 -28.31
CA ASN A 131 1.20 -17.80 -28.67
C ASN A 131 0.85 -19.08 -29.45
N ASN A 132 -0.31 -19.66 -29.14
CA ASN A 132 -0.86 -20.85 -29.78
C ASN A 132 -0.09 -22.18 -29.60
N ASP A 133 0.79 -22.30 -28.60
CA ASP A 133 1.43 -23.58 -28.24
C ASP A 133 0.69 -24.25 -27.06
N PRO A 134 0.12 -25.46 -27.24
CA PRO A 134 -0.50 -26.24 -26.16
C PRO A 134 0.43 -26.48 -24.97
N VAL A 135 1.74 -26.58 -25.20
CA VAL A 135 2.75 -26.78 -24.14
C VAL A 135 2.87 -25.52 -23.28
N SER A 136 2.92 -24.34 -23.89
CA SER A 136 2.91 -23.06 -23.17
C SER A 136 1.69 -22.90 -22.28
N GLN A 137 0.51 -23.32 -22.76
CA GLN A 137 -0.73 -23.27 -21.97
C GLN A 137 -0.69 -24.21 -20.76
N LEU A 138 -0.22 -25.45 -20.96
CA LEU A 138 -0.06 -26.42 -19.88
C LEU A 138 0.91 -25.89 -18.81
N LEU A 139 2.08 -25.40 -19.23
CA LEU A 139 3.09 -24.86 -18.32
C LEU A 139 2.56 -23.65 -17.54
N LEU A 140 1.83 -22.74 -18.20
CA LEU A 140 1.24 -21.59 -17.52
C LEU A 140 0.23 -22.02 -16.44
N ASN A 141 -0.60 -23.02 -16.73
CA ASN A 141 -1.56 -23.55 -15.77
C ASN A 141 -0.88 -24.21 -14.57
N VAL A 142 0.17 -25.01 -14.82
CA VAL A 142 0.94 -25.66 -13.75
C VAL A 142 1.64 -24.63 -12.87
N VAL A 143 2.32 -23.64 -13.46
CA VAL A 143 2.99 -22.56 -12.71
C VAL A 143 1.97 -21.72 -11.94
N SER A 144 0.83 -21.39 -12.55
CA SER A 144 -0.23 -20.64 -11.88
C SER A 144 -0.78 -21.39 -10.66
N TRP A 145 -1.01 -22.70 -10.81
CA TRP A 145 -1.45 -23.55 -9.71
C TRP A 145 -0.41 -23.60 -8.58
N LEU A 146 0.88 -23.78 -8.90
CA LEU A 146 1.96 -23.80 -7.91
C LEU A 146 2.02 -22.49 -7.12
N VAL A 147 1.98 -21.34 -7.81
CA VAL A 147 1.99 -20.01 -7.18
C VAL A 147 0.78 -19.84 -6.25
N GLU A 148 -0.40 -20.30 -6.66
CA GLU A 148 -1.59 -20.26 -5.81
C GLU A 148 -1.44 -21.13 -4.56
N GLN A 149 -0.85 -22.33 -4.68
CA GLN A 149 -0.61 -23.22 -3.54
C GLN A 149 0.41 -22.62 -2.56
N GLU A 150 1.50 -22.02 -3.03
CA GLU A 150 2.46 -21.36 -2.14
C GLU A 150 1.80 -20.22 -1.34
N ARG A 151 0.93 -19.42 -1.98
CA ARG A 151 0.19 -18.34 -1.31
C ARG A 151 -0.75 -18.89 -0.25
N LYS A 152 -1.46 -20.00 -0.54
CA LYS A 152 -2.33 -20.68 0.43
C LYS A 152 -1.52 -21.18 1.61
N ALA A 153 -0.42 -21.88 1.37
CA ALA A 153 0.46 -22.39 2.42
C ALA A 153 1.05 -21.26 3.30
N ALA A 154 1.45 -20.14 2.71
CA ALA A 154 1.92 -18.97 3.47
C ALA A 154 0.81 -18.37 4.35
N SER A 155 -0.42 -18.29 3.82
CA SER A 155 -1.58 -17.84 4.59
C SER A 155 -1.92 -18.81 5.73
N GLU A 156 -1.87 -20.11 5.49
CA GLU A 156 -2.16 -21.15 6.47
C GLU A 156 -1.17 -21.10 7.64
N ARG A 157 0.14 -21.04 7.35
CA ARG A 157 1.17 -20.87 8.39
C ARG A 157 0.93 -19.63 9.24
N THR A 158 0.47 -18.53 8.64
CA THR A 158 0.13 -17.30 9.37
C THR A 158 -1.07 -17.54 10.28
N LYS A 159 -2.11 -18.21 9.80
CA LYS A 159 -3.29 -18.56 10.60
C LYS A 159 -2.92 -19.49 11.76
N GLU A 160 -2.08 -20.49 11.53
CA GLU A 160 -1.58 -21.40 12.56
C GLU A 160 -0.78 -20.67 13.64
N LYS A 161 0.13 -19.77 13.24
CA LYS A 161 0.88 -18.92 14.18
C LYS A 161 -0.07 -18.05 15.02
N LEU A 162 -1.06 -17.42 14.39
CA LEU A 162 -2.06 -16.62 15.10
C LEU A 162 -2.92 -17.48 16.03
N ALA A 163 -3.32 -18.69 15.62
CA ALA A 163 -4.06 -19.62 16.46
C ALA A 163 -3.27 -20.05 17.69
N LYS A 164 -1.97 -20.36 17.52
CA LYS A 164 -1.07 -20.68 18.64
C LYS A 164 -0.93 -19.50 19.60
N LEU A 165 -0.71 -18.29 19.09
CA LEU A 165 -0.63 -17.08 19.92
C LEU A 165 -1.94 -16.81 20.69
N ARG A 166 -3.11 -17.06 20.06
CA ARG A 166 -4.42 -16.98 20.77
C ARG A 166 -4.53 -18.03 21.88
N ALA A 167 -4.12 -19.27 21.62
CA ALA A 167 -4.15 -20.35 22.60
C ALA A 167 -3.19 -20.07 23.79
N GLU A 168 -2.05 -19.43 23.53
CA GLU A 168 -1.13 -18.91 24.56
C GLU A 168 -1.67 -17.66 25.30
N GLY A 169 -2.88 -17.20 25.00
CA GLY A 169 -3.49 -16.01 25.61
C GLY A 169 -2.86 -14.68 25.18
N LYS A 170 -1.97 -14.68 24.18
CA LYS A 170 -1.35 -13.45 23.68
C LYS A 170 -2.36 -12.62 22.90
N ARG A 171 -2.38 -11.33 23.21
CA ARG A 171 -3.24 -10.37 22.53
C ARG A 171 -2.74 -10.14 21.10
N LEU A 172 -3.63 -10.33 20.13
CA LEU A 172 -3.36 -10.06 18.71
C LEU A 172 -3.87 -8.67 18.30
N GLY A 173 -3.21 -8.06 17.33
CA GLY A 173 -3.61 -6.78 16.74
C GLY A 173 -2.98 -5.55 17.41
N ARG A 174 -3.44 -4.36 17.01
CA ARG A 174 -2.89 -3.08 17.47
C ARG A 174 -3.05 -2.94 18.99
N PRO A 175 -2.00 -2.57 19.74
CA PRO A 175 -2.11 -2.31 21.16
C PRO A 175 -3.15 -1.21 21.43
N PRO A 176 -3.89 -1.29 22.55
CA PRO A 176 -4.87 -0.27 22.88
C PRO A 176 -4.15 1.05 23.10
N LYS A 177 -4.66 2.12 22.49
CA LYS A 177 -4.20 3.49 22.77
C LYS A 177 -4.57 3.96 24.18
N TRP A 178 -5.41 3.21 24.88
CA TRP A 178 -5.86 3.51 26.24
C TRP A 178 -5.02 2.72 27.25
N ASN A 179 -4.51 3.40 28.27
CA ASN A 179 -3.81 2.80 29.41
C ASN A 179 -4.17 3.55 30.71
N ASN A 180 -3.76 3.00 31.86
CA ASN A 180 -4.05 3.62 33.16
C ASN A 180 -3.37 5.00 33.35
N GLY A 181 -2.23 5.25 32.71
CA GLY A 181 -1.57 6.56 32.76
C GLY A 181 -2.41 7.65 32.10
N ILE A 182 -2.94 7.37 30.91
CA ILE A 182 -3.86 8.25 30.17
C ILE A 182 -5.15 8.48 30.98
N LYS A 183 -5.68 7.42 31.59
CA LYS A 183 -6.85 7.54 32.49
C LYS A 183 -6.57 8.56 33.59
N GLN A 184 -5.50 8.37 34.35
CA GLN A 184 -5.16 9.24 35.48
C GLN A 184 -4.89 10.69 35.04
N GLN A 185 -4.18 10.90 33.94
CA GLN A 185 -3.92 12.24 33.40
C GLN A 185 -5.23 12.96 33.02
N LEU A 186 -6.17 12.27 32.38
CA LEU A 186 -7.46 12.85 32.03
C LEU A 186 -8.30 13.18 33.27
N ILE A 187 -8.32 12.31 34.27
CA ILE A 187 -9.04 12.54 35.53
C ILE A 187 -8.45 13.75 36.27
N GLN A 188 -7.13 13.85 36.41
CA GLN A 188 -6.46 14.98 37.06
C GLN A 188 -6.75 16.31 36.37
N LEU A 189 -6.77 16.35 35.03
CA LEU A 189 -7.11 17.56 34.28
C LEU A 189 -8.56 17.97 34.50
N VAL A 190 -9.47 16.99 34.57
CA VAL A 190 -10.89 17.25 34.86
C VAL A 190 -11.09 17.73 36.29
N GLU A 191 -10.39 17.17 37.28
CA GLU A 191 -10.40 17.67 38.67
C GLU A 191 -9.97 19.12 38.78
N ARG A 192 -9.00 19.54 37.96
CA ARG A 192 -8.53 20.94 37.85
C ARG A 192 -9.53 21.87 37.17
N GLY A 193 -10.68 21.37 36.74
CA GLY A 193 -11.78 22.16 36.18
C GLY A 193 -11.85 22.19 34.66
N LEU A 194 -10.99 21.46 33.94
CA LEU A 194 -11.08 21.35 32.48
C LEU A 194 -12.24 20.43 32.08
N THR A 195 -12.84 20.70 30.92
CA THR A 195 -13.78 19.76 30.33
C THR A 195 -13.04 18.53 29.81
N LEU A 196 -13.72 17.37 29.78
CA LEU A 196 -13.14 16.14 29.23
C LEU A 196 -12.65 16.33 27.78
N LYS A 197 -13.31 17.18 27.00
CA LYS A 197 -12.94 17.48 25.62
C LYS A 197 -11.61 18.24 25.52
N GLU A 198 -11.36 19.18 26.43
CA GLU A 198 -10.09 19.91 26.53
C GLU A 198 -8.98 19.01 27.04
N ALA A 199 -9.24 18.22 28.07
CA ALA A 199 -8.29 17.24 28.58
C ALA A 199 -7.86 16.23 27.48
N CYS A 200 -8.81 15.77 26.66
CA CYS A 200 -8.53 14.89 25.52
C CYS A 200 -7.62 15.55 24.46
N ARG A 201 -7.78 16.84 24.19
CA ARG A 201 -6.90 17.58 23.25
C ARG A 201 -5.47 17.67 23.77
N ILE A 202 -5.29 17.90 25.07
CA ILE A 202 -3.97 18.01 25.70
C ILE A 202 -3.24 16.66 25.71
N VAL A 203 -3.94 15.59 26.07
CA VAL A 203 -3.35 14.23 26.19
C VAL A 203 -3.22 13.53 24.83
N GLY A 204 -3.85 14.06 23.76
CA GLY A 204 -3.76 13.50 22.41
C GLY A 204 -4.62 12.25 22.19
N VAL A 205 -5.75 12.15 22.90
CA VAL A 205 -6.67 10.99 22.82
C VAL A 205 -8.00 11.43 22.23
N ASN A 206 -8.59 10.58 21.38
CA ASN A 206 -9.91 10.86 20.82
C ASN A 206 -10.98 10.88 21.93
N TYR A 207 -11.82 11.92 21.91
CA TYR A 207 -12.89 12.11 22.90
C TYR A 207 -13.84 10.91 23.02
N GLY A 208 -14.22 10.28 21.91
CA GLY A 208 -15.09 9.10 21.92
C GLY A 208 -14.43 7.89 22.59
N THR A 209 -13.12 7.72 22.40
CA THR A 209 -12.35 6.69 23.13
C THR A 209 -12.35 6.98 24.62
N ALA A 210 -12.06 8.22 25.03
CA ALA A 210 -12.04 8.58 26.44
C ALA A 210 -13.42 8.43 27.11
N LEU A 211 -14.48 8.88 26.44
CA LEU A 211 -15.84 8.77 26.95
C LEU A 211 -16.26 7.31 27.14
N ARG A 212 -15.91 6.43 26.19
CA ARG A 212 -16.20 4.99 26.29
C ARG A 212 -15.56 4.34 27.52
N TYR A 213 -14.35 4.74 27.89
CA TYR A 213 -13.65 4.17 29.05
C TYR A 213 -13.95 4.86 30.37
N LEU A 214 -14.29 6.16 30.38
CA LEU A 214 -14.47 6.95 31.60
C LEU A 214 -15.92 7.14 32.02
N SER A 215 -16.90 6.97 31.13
CA SER A 215 -18.31 7.30 31.39
C SER A 215 -18.89 6.67 32.67
N ASN A 216 -18.49 5.43 32.98
CA ASN A 216 -18.93 4.71 34.18
C ASN A 216 -17.83 4.57 35.24
N ASP A 217 -16.71 5.28 35.09
CA ASP A 217 -15.57 5.15 36.00
C ASP A 217 -15.80 6.00 37.28
N PRO A 218 -15.77 5.39 38.49
CA PRO A 218 -16.06 6.10 39.74
C PRO A 218 -15.11 7.28 40.01
N GLU A 219 -13.83 7.15 39.67
CA GLU A 219 -12.82 8.19 39.88
C GLU A 219 -13.09 9.39 38.98
N TYR A 220 -13.45 9.14 37.71
CA TYR A 220 -13.85 10.19 36.78
C TYR A 220 -15.15 10.90 37.21
N LEU A 221 -16.15 10.14 37.68
CA LEU A 221 -17.41 10.73 38.14
C LEU A 221 -17.20 11.63 39.36
N LYS A 222 -16.37 11.18 40.32
CA LYS A 222 -15.96 11.98 41.46
C LYS A 222 -15.25 13.26 41.02
N ALA A 223 -14.27 13.14 40.12
CA ALA A 223 -13.54 14.28 39.57
C ALA A 223 -14.45 15.33 38.92
N LYS A 224 -15.38 14.86 38.09
CA LYS A 224 -16.37 15.71 37.41
C LYS A 224 -17.30 16.42 38.40
N TYR A 225 -17.72 15.73 39.46
CA TYR A 225 -18.53 16.31 40.52
C TYR A 225 -17.76 17.39 41.30
N THR A 226 -16.53 17.08 41.72
CA THR A 226 -15.65 18.03 42.43
C THR A 226 -15.43 19.30 41.60
N ALA A 227 -15.09 19.16 40.32
CA ALA A 227 -14.90 20.30 39.43
C ALA A 227 -16.15 21.18 39.31
N ARG A 228 -17.35 20.56 39.27
CA ARG A 228 -18.63 21.27 39.23
C ARG A 228 -18.90 22.02 40.52
N LEU A 229 -18.65 21.40 41.68
CA LEU A 229 -18.81 22.05 42.98
C LEU A 229 -17.85 23.24 43.13
N SER A 230 -16.56 23.06 42.82
CA SER A 230 -15.57 24.13 42.89
C SER A 230 -15.95 25.33 42.02
N ARG A 231 -16.53 25.07 40.84
CA ARG A 231 -17.05 26.14 39.96
C ARG A 231 -18.22 26.88 40.58
N LEU A 232 -19.18 26.16 41.17
CA LEU A 232 -20.35 26.77 41.82
C LEU A 232 -19.95 27.63 43.02
N ILE A 233 -19.04 27.13 43.86
CA ILE A 233 -18.51 27.85 45.02
C ILE A 233 -17.82 29.14 44.55
N ARG A 234 -16.91 29.04 43.57
CA ARG A 234 -16.22 30.22 43.00
C ARG A 234 -17.20 31.24 42.42
N MET A 235 -18.27 30.81 41.76
CA MET A 235 -19.31 31.72 41.24
C MET A 235 -20.06 32.43 42.37
N GLN A 236 -20.37 31.74 43.47
CA GLN A 236 -21.00 32.36 44.63
C GLN A 236 -20.08 33.38 45.31
N GLU A 237 -18.79 33.09 45.43
CA GLU A 237 -17.80 34.02 45.98
C GLU A 237 -17.63 35.27 45.12
N LEU A 238 -17.56 35.10 43.79
CA LEU A 238 -17.47 36.22 42.85
C LEU A 238 -18.72 37.11 42.92
N ASN A 239 -19.92 36.52 42.97
CA ASN A 239 -21.14 37.29 43.13
C ASN A 239 -21.17 38.06 44.45
N LYS A 240 -20.79 37.42 45.58
CA LYS A 240 -20.71 38.10 46.88
C LYS A 240 -19.76 39.30 46.84
N THR A 241 -18.60 39.16 46.20
CA THR A 241 -17.59 40.23 46.08
C THR A 241 -18.05 41.38 45.18
N GLN A 242 -18.82 41.08 44.13
CA GLN A 242 -19.43 42.10 43.27
C GLN A 242 -20.51 42.91 44.01
N LEU A 243 -21.35 42.22 44.79
CA LEU A 243 -22.32 42.88 45.66
C LEU A 243 -21.64 43.83 46.66
N THR A 244 -20.58 43.41 47.35
CA THR A 244 -19.86 44.30 48.29
C THR A 244 -19.18 45.49 47.61
N THR A 245 -18.65 45.32 46.40
CA THR A 245 -18.00 46.42 45.67
C THR A 245 -19.00 47.40 45.05
N GLU A 246 -20.21 46.96 44.69
CA GLU A 246 -21.30 47.85 44.29
C GLU A 246 -21.88 48.62 45.48
N THR A 247 -22.00 48.02 46.68
CA THR A 247 -22.41 48.73 47.90
C THR A 247 -21.38 49.80 48.33
N LEU A 248 -20.09 49.53 48.19
CA LEU A 248 -19.04 50.50 48.51
C LEU A 248 -18.99 51.68 47.52
N LYS A 249 -19.33 51.46 46.24
CA LYS A 249 -19.40 52.53 45.23
C LYS A 249 -20.64 53.41 45.37
N THR A 250 -21.76 52.85 45.82
CA THR A 250 -23.01 53.61 46.05
C THR A 250 -22.88 54.51 47.27
N ASN A 251 -22.28 54.02 48.36
CA ASN A 251 -22.06 54.84 49.56
C ASN A 251 -21.04 55.98 49.34
N ASN A 252 -19.99 55.80 48.53
CA ASN A 252 -19.02 56.87 48.21
C ASN A 252 -19.58 57.99 47.30
N VAL A 253 -20.72 57.78 46.65
CA VAL A 253 -21.38 58.81 45.81
C VAL A 253 -22.35 59.66 46.65
N GLU A 254 -22.85 59.14 47.77
CA GLU A 254 -23.67 59.90 48.73
C GLU A 254 -22.82 60.81 49.63
N ASP A 255 -21.55 60.47 49.89
CA ASP A 255 -20.62 61.27 50.73
C ASP A 255 -19.90 62.43 50.00
N LEU A 256 -20.22 62.71 48.73
CA LEU A 256 -19.60 63.77 47.91
C LEU A 256 -20.57 64.89 47.46
N ASN A 257 -21.79 64.94 48.00
CA ASN A 257 -22.76 66.04 47.78
C ASN A 257 -22.96 66.89 49.04
#